data_AF-A0A535X8B3-F1
#
_entry.id   AF-A0A535X8B3-F1
#
_cell.length_a   1.000
_cell.length_b   1.000
_cell.length_c   1.000
_cell.angle_alpha   90.00
_cell.angle_beta   90.00
_cell.angle_gamma   90.00
#
_symmetry.space_group_name_H-M   'P 1'
#
loop_
_entity.id
_entity.type
_entity.pdbx_description
1 polymer ?
#
loop_
_entity_poly.entity_id
_entity_poly.type
_entity_poly.pdbx_seq_one_letter_code
_entity_poly.pdbx_strand_id
1 'polypeptide(L)'
;VYLYIKDDTVEIRDAAHLWGLEVMDTEDTLKAEVGERLARICEIGPAGENLVKIAGIVNDYKDIAGRAGLGAVMGSKRLKAIVVRGSKNVPLADAAKVKEIGRWVADTLQENHWTFHNFGTGMGLDGYTKFGGMAVRNYEGGPFEGAGEISAEALVEKGYRIKMEACWACSVRCKKVVKLEQPYQVDPKYGGPEFESIAAMGSDCGIGDLAAVSKANERCNALGMDTISFGATVAWAMDLRRRGIVPEAEVDGVPLEFGSVRALLAAAEAIAHRRGLGDVLAEGSARAAEKLGGKELLTTVKGLEIAMHDPRQRTEFGKQVRISYATSPSGGDHMNSNLPSRSARNTVGMCFFLKYDDPKLIDIVNAVTGWGMTTAELTEIGERSLTLARLFNIREGFGEDDDRLPTQVMKPHVSGVLSKVRLDPDDLAEQVRLYYAARGWSERGVPLPGTLESPSTRSSYGFVPLREEDLELIRRWLLEPHVKRWWDDGVKAPYPDAEIDDYKAAIQGEDPTYRYLAWIDGRRAGMLQHYRIADSPEYAAALALGEDAIGVDLFIGEADLVGHGHGPAMLRQFLRD
;
A
#
# COMPACT_ATOMS: atom_id res chain seq x y z
N VAL A 1 -6.48 -8.63 30.94
CA VAL A 1 -7.71 -7.78 30.95
C VAL A 1 -8.29 -7.68 29.56
N TYR A 2 -9.56 -7.29 29.42
CA TYR A 2 -10.14 -6.82 28.16
C TYR A 2 -10.80 -5.45 28.34
N LEU A 3 -10.85 -4.65 27.28
CA LEU A 3 -11.52 -3.36 27.26
C LEU A 3 -12.95 -3.55 26.77
N TYR A 4 -13.94 -3.13 27.55
CA TYR A 4 -15.35 -3.14 27.15
C TYR A 4 -15.84 -1.72 26.94
N ILE A 5 -16.38 -1.44 25.75
CA ILE A 5 -16.92 -0.15 25.37
C ILE A 5 -18.37 -0.35 24.94
N LYS A 6 -19.31 0.25 25.66
CA LYS A 6 -20.72 0.32 25.28
C LYS A 6 -21.19 1.76 25.32
N ASP A 7 -21.32 2.36 24.13
CA ASP A 7 -21.58 3.79 23.97
C ASP A 7 -20.62 4.65 24.82
N ASP A 8 -21.13 5.33 25.85
CA ASP A 8 -20.32 6.17 26.74
C ASP A 8 -19.71 5.42 27.93
N THR A 9 -20.04 4.13 28.09
CA THR A 9 -19.49 3.29 29.16
C THR A 9 -18.20 2.64 28.68
N VAL A 10 -17.11 2.86 29.43
CA VAL A 10 -15.79 2.28 29.16
C VAL A 10 -15.27 1.61 30.42
N GLU A 11 -14.99 0.31 30.34
CA GLU A 11 -14.56 -0.51 31.48
C GLU A 11 -13.36 -1.37 31.09
N ILE A 12 -12.39 -1.50 31.99
CA ILE A 12 -11.35 -2.53 31.89
C ILE A 12 -11.80 -3.69 32.77
N ARG A 13 -12.03 -4.85 32.15
CA ARG A 13 -12.53 -6.07 32.81
C ARG A 13 -11.44 -7.13 32.90
N ASP A 14 -11.57 -8.02 33.87
CA ASP A 14 -10.67 -9.17 33.97
C ASP A 14 -10.82 -10.09 32.75
N ALA A 15 -9.70 -10.70 32.35
CA ALA A 15 -9.66 -11.63 31.21
C ALA A 15 -8.78 -12.85 31.52
N ALA A 16 -8.56 -13.16 32.80
CA ALA A 16 -7.67 -14.26 33.17
C ALA A 16 -8.20 -15.61 32.65
N HIS A 17 -9.52 -15.78 32.64
CA HIS A 17 -10.21 -16.96 32.10
C HIS A 17 -10.20 -17.06 30.57
N LEU A 18 -9.89 -15.96 29.88
CA LEU A 18 -9.77 -15.92 28.42
C LEU A 18 -8.33 -16.15 27.94
N TRP A 19 -7.35 -15.97 28.83
CA TRP A 19 -5.94 -16.08 28.49
C TRP A 19 -5.59 -17.55 28.18
N GLY A 20 -4.96 -17.79 27.03
CA GLY A 20 -4.65 -19.11 26.50
C GLY A 20 -5.70 -19.66 25.54
N LEU A 21 -6.89 -19.07 25.46
CA LEU A 21 -7.92 -19.48 24.51
C LEU A 21 -7.58 -19.04 23.08
N GLU A 22 -7.96 -19.87 22.11
CA GLU A 22 -7.98 -19.50 20.69
C GLU A 22 -9.00 -18.40 20.42
N VAL A 23 -8.88 -17.75 19.27
CA VAL A 23 -9.73 -16.62 18.86
C VAL A 23 -11.22 -16.97 18.96
N MET A 24 -11.67 -18.08 18.36
CA MET A 24 -13.11 -18.41 18.38
C MET A 24 -13.66 -18.60 19.79
N ASP A 25 -12.94 -19.34 20.64
CA ASP A 25 -13.37 -19.59 22.01
C ASP A 25 -13.37 -18.28 22.83
N THR A 26 -12.40 -17.40 22.59
CA THR A 26 -12.36 -16.07 23.19
C THR A 26 -13.58 -15.24 22.79
N GLU A 27 -13.85 -15.13 21.48
CA GLU A 27 -14.94 -14.29 20.96
C GLU A 27 -16.31 -14.83 21.37
N ASP A 28 -16.53 -16.15 21.31
CA ASP A 28 -17.78 -16.78 21.71
C ASP A 28 -18.03 -16.63 23.23
N THR A 29 -16.99 -16.79 24.05
CA THR A 29 -17.06 -16.56 25.50
C THR A 29 -17.40 -15.11 25.80
N LEU A 30 -16.68 -14.15 25.18
CA LEU A 30 -16.94 -12.73 25.37
C LEU A 30 -18.36 -12.33 24.94
N LYS A 31 -18.84 -12.80 23.79
CA LYS A 31 -20.21 -12.54 23.33
C LYS A 31 -21.26 -13.06 24.30
N ALA A 32 -21.05 -14.24 24.86
CA ALA A 32 -21.93 -14.81 25.88
C ALA A 32 -21.90 -13.98 27.18
N GLU A 33 -20.70 -13.60 27.64
CA GLU A 33 -20.50 -12.82 28.87
C GLU A 33 -21.10 -11.41 28.79
N VAL A 34 -20.90 -10.71 27.68
CA VAL A 34 -21.41 -9.34 27.53
C VAL A 34 -22.89 -9.29 27.19
N GLY A 35 -23.46 -10.37 26.64
CA GLY A 35 -24.86 -10.44 26.23
C GLY A 35 -25.25 -9.48 25.09
N GLU A 36 -24.27 -8.88 24.40
CA GLU A 36 -24.49 -7.89 23.34
C GLU A 36 -24.32 -8.51 21.96
N ARG A 37 -25.43 -8.99 21.37
CA ARG A 37 -25.44 -9.68 20.06
C ARG A 37 -24.77 -8.89 18.92
N LEU A 38 -24.77 -7.57 18.99
CA LEU A 38 -24.18 -6.68 17.97
C LEU A 38 -22.81 -6.12 18.36
N ALA A 39 -22.23 -6.57 19.48
CA ALA A 39 -20.87 -6.21 19.82
C ALA A 39 -19.88 -6.76 18.79
N ARG A 40 -18.83 -5.98 18.53
CA ARG A 40 -17.68 -6.35 17.72
C ARG A 40 -16.47 -6.48 18.61
N ILE A 41 -15.62 -7.45 18.29
CA ILE A 41 -14.51 -7.85 19.15
C ILE A 41 -13.27 -7.86 18.29
N CYS A 42 -12.23 -7.17 18.75
CA CYS A 42 -10.88 -7.41 18.26
C CYS A 42 -10.03 -7.98 19.40
N GLU A 43 -9.22 -8.98 19.10
CA GLU A 43 -8.57 -9.82 20.11
C GLU A 43 -7.28 -10.44 19.58
N ILE A 44 -6.54 -11.05 20.50
CA ILE A 44 -5.34 -11.83 20.20
C ILE A 44 -5.57 -13.31 20.55
N GLY A 45 -5.02 -14.20 19.74
CA GLY A 45 -4.88 -15.61 20.09
C GLY A 45 -3.59 -15.87 20.88
N PRO A 46 -3.27 -17.15 21.14
CA PRO A 46 -2.05 -17.57 21.85
C PRO A 46 -0.75 -16.97 21.29
N ALA A 47 -0.64 -16.70 19.99
CA ALA A 47 0.56 -16.10 19.41
C ALA A 47 0.81 -14.67 19.92
N GLY A 48 -0.26 -13.87 20.06
CA GLY A 48 -0.16 -12.52 20.62
C GLY A 48 0.20 -12.55 22.11
N GLU A 49 -0.41 -13.46 22.87
CA GLU A 49 -0.13 -13.67 24.29
C GLU A 49 1.33 -14.06 24.55
N ASN A 50 1.87 -14.92 23.68
CA ASN A 50 3.26 -15.37 23.71
C ASN A 50 4.23 -14.42 23.00
N LEU A 51 3.79 -13.21 22.61
CA LEU A 51 4.64 -12.18 22.01
C LEU A 51 5.36 -12.61 20.73
N VAL A 52 4.75 -13.50 19.93
CA VAL A 52 5.27 -13.91 18.61
C VAL A 52 5.34 -12.69 17.69
N LYS A 53 6.50 -12.41 17.08
CA LYS A 53 6.74 -11.16 16.33
C LYS A 53 5.88 -11.01 15.09
N ILE A 54 5.31 -12.12 14.62
CA ILE A 54 4.37 -12.19 13.49
C ILE A 54 2.91 -12.37 13.94
N ALA A 55 2.59 -12.07 15.20
CA ALA A 55 1.21 -12.10 15.71
C ALA A 55 0.40 -10.88 15.25
N GLY A 56 -0.85 -11.12 14.86
CA GLY A 56 -1.82 -10.11 14.46
C GLY A 56 -2.92 -9.88 15.50
N ILE A 57 -3.78 -8.90 15.23
CA ILE A 57 -5.03 -8.68 15.97
C ILE A 57 -6.17 -9.14 15.09
N VAL A 58 -6.98 -10.08 15.58
CA VAL A 58 -8.10 -10.70 14.86
C VAL A 58 -9.40 -10.01 15.26
N ASN A 59 -10.33 -9.85 14.33
CA ASN A 59 -11.67 -9.29 14.51
C ASN A 59 -12.69 -10.19 13.81
N ASP A 60 -13.85 -10.36 14.43
CA ASP A 60 -14.96 -11.18 13.89
C ASP A 60 -14.45 -12.55 13.39
N TYR A 61 -13.71 -13.26 14.24
CA TYR A 61 -13.11 -14.59 14.04
C TYR A 61 -11.98 -14.71 12.99
N LYS A 62 -11.91 -13.82 12.00
CA LYS A 62 -11.09 -14.06 10.79
C LYS A 62 -10.50 -12.83 10.12
N ASP A 63 -11.02 -11.63 10.38
CA ASP A 63 -10.46 -10.40 9.81
C ASP A 63 -9.24 -10.00 10.63
N ILE A 64 -8.10 -9.78 9.99
CA ILE A 64 -6.85 -9.64 10.75
C ILE A 64 -6.07 -8.38 10.36
N ALA A 65 -5.70 -7.60 11.36
CA ALA A 65 -4.57 -6.68 11.29
C ALA A 65 -3.29 -7.50 11.51
N GLY A 66 -2.86 -8.23 10.48
CA GLY A 66 -1.91 -9.33 10.61
C GLY A 66 -0.46 -8.90 10.79
N ARG A 67 0.00 -7.98 9.96
CA ARG A 67 1.43 -7.77 9.73
C ARG A 67 2.08 -6.87 10.80
N ALA A 68 3.41 -6.94 10.88
CA ALA A 68 4.25 -6.12 11.76
C ALA A 68 4.02 -6.30 13.28
N GLY A 69 3.41 -7.40 13.70
CA GLY A 69 3.46 -7.83 15.11
C GLY A 69 2.57 -7.04 16.07
N LEU A 70 1.50 -6.41 15.59
CA LEU A 70 0.58 -5.65 16.44
C LEU A 70 -0.08 -6.53 17.51
N GLY A 71 -0.29 -7.82 17.23
CA GLY A 71 -0.79 -8.79 18.21
C GLY A 71 0.18 -8.98 19.39
N ALA A 72 1.49 -9.04 19.13
CA ALA A 72 2.50 -9.10 20.20
C ALA A 72 2.54 -7.81 21.02
N VAL A 73 2.33 -6.64 20.40
CA VAL A 73 2.24 -5.37 21.13
C VAL A 73 1.02 -5.38 22.05
N MET A 74 -0.14 -5.83 21.57
CA MET A 74 -1.35 -5.97 22.37
C MET A 74 -1.16 -6.96 23.54
N GLY A 75 -0.56 -8.13 23.28
CA GLY A 75 -0.23 -9.13 24.30
C GLY A 75 0.78 -8.63 25.34
N SER A 76 1.77 -7.83 24.94
CA SER A 76 2.75 -7.22 25.87
C SER A 76 2.10 -6.31 26.91
N LYS A 77 0.92 -5.76 26.58
CA LYS A 77 0.11 -4.92 27.47
C LYS A 77 -0.89 -5.75 28.30
N ARG A 78 -0.85 -7.09 28.20
CA ARG A 78 -1.80 -8.03 28.83
C ARG A 78 -3.27 -7.70 28.50
N LEU A 79 -3.50 -7.18 27.29
CA LEU A 79 -4.82 -6.86 26.76
C LEU A 79 -5.25 -8.00 25.84
N LYS A 80 -6.21 -8.81 26.26
CA LYS A 80 -6.70 -9.97 25.49
C LYS A 80 -7.63 -9.55 24.35
N ALA A 81 -8.51 -8.59 24.61
CA ALA A 81 -9.51 -8.15 23.65
C ALA A 81 -9.96 -6.69 23.90
N ILE A 82 -10.60 -6.11 22.88
CA ILE A 82 -11.41 -4.91 22.95
C ILE A 82 -12.79 -5.27 22.38
N VAL A 83 -13.82 -5.14 23.20
CA VAL A 83 -15.21 -5.40 22.86
C VAL A 83 -15.93 -4.06 22.73
N VAL A 84 -16.53 -3.79 21.58
CA VAL A 84 -17.18 -2.51 21.28
C VAL A 84 -18.63 -2.72 20.84
N ARG A 85 -19.55 -1.98 21.47
CA ARG A 85 -20.95 -1.86 21.08
C ARG A 85 -21.34 -0.38 21.03
N GLY A 86 -21.54 0.15 19.82
CA GLY A 86 -22.03 1.52 19.61
C GLY A 86 -23.43 1.56 19.03
N SER A 87 -24.34 2.35 19.61
CA SER A 87 -25.72 2.56 19.18
C SER A 87 -26.00 3.97 18.64
N LYS A 88 -25.04 4.88 18.76
CA LYS A 88 -25.12 6.25 18.26
C LYS A 88 -25.04 6.30 16.73
N ASN A 89 -25.77 7.25 16.14
CA ASN A 89 -25.66 7.56 14.72
C ASN A 89 -24.39 8.38 14.46
N VAL A 90 -23.69 8.05 13.37
CA VAL A 90 -22.60 8.89 12.85
C VAL A 90 -23.24 10.06 12.10
N PRO A 91 -23.00 11.32 12.49
CA PRO A 91 -23.53 12.47 11.76
C PRO A 91 -22.89 12.55 10.37
N LEU A 92 -23.72 12.81 9.35
CA LEU A 92 -23.29 12.97 7.96
C LEU A 92 -23.68 14.37 7.47
N ALA A 93 -22.77 15.06 6.78
CA ALA A 93 -23.07 16.36 6.17
C ALA A 93 -24.09 16.24 5.03
N ASP A 94 -23.99 15.20 4.20
CA ASP A 94 -24.93 14.87 3.13
C ASP A 94 -25.22 13.36 3.10
N ALA A 95 -26.24 12.94 3.83
CA ALA A 95 -26.66 11.55 3.90
C ALA A 95 -27.19 11.01 2.56
N ALA A 96 -27.76 11.87 1.69
CA ALA A 96 -28.29 11.45 0.40
C ALA A 96 -27.15 11.10 -0.55
N LYS A 97 -26.10 11.93 -0.58
CA LYS A 97 -24.91 11.68 -1.39
C LYS A 97 -24.13 10.44 -0.91
N VAL A 98 -23.98 10.22 0.40
CA VAL A 98 -23.36 8.98 0.93
C VAL A 98 -24.13 7.74 0.44
N LYS A 99 -25.47 7.78 0.46
CA LYS A 99 -26.31 6.68 -0.03
C LYS A 99 -26.16 6.45 -1.54
N GLU A 100 -26.09 7.52 -2.33
CA GLU A 100 -25.83 7.45 -3.78
C GLU A 100 -24.48 6.77 -4.07
N ILE A 101 -23.40 7.20 -3.41
CA ILE A 101 -22.06 6.65 -3.60
C ILE A 101 -21.98 5.18 -3.15
N GLY A 102 -22.64 4.83 -2.05
CA GLY A 102 -22.71 3.45 -1.58
C GLY A 102 -23.42 2.54 -2.59
N ARG A 103 -24.46 3.04 -3.27
CA ARG A 103 -25.14 2.31 -4.34
C ARG A 103 -24.28 2.09 -5.56
N TRP A 104 -23.39 3.02 -5.92
CA TRP A 104 -22.56 2.91 -7.12
C TRP A 104 -21.78 1.59 -7.19
N VAL A 105 -21.28 1.05 -6.08
CA VAL A 105 -20.54 -0.23 -6.08
C VAL A 105 -21.48 -1.40 -6.37
N ALA A 106 -22.72 -1.36 -5.86
CA ALA A 106 -23.72 -2.38 -6.17
C ALA A 106 -24.18 -2.27 -7.64
N ASP A 107 -24.42 -1.03 -8.11
CA ASP A 107 -24.91 -0.73 -9.45
C ASP A 107 -23.85 -1.04 -10.53
N THR A 108 -22.56 -1.03 -10.17
CA THR A 108 -21.42 -1.33 -11.08
C THR A 108 -20.67 -2.62 -10.74
N LEU A 109 -21.27 -3.49 -9.93
CA LEU A 109 -20.61 -4.71 -9.43
C LEU A 109 -20.12 -5.61 -10.59
N GLN A 110 -20.93 -5.75 -11.65
CA GLN A 110 -20.64 -6.60 -12.79
C GLN A 110 -19.42 -6.09 -13.58
N GLU A 111 -19.34 -4.79 -13.79
CA GLU A 111 -18.29 -4.15 -14.57
C GLU A 111 -16.99 -4.05 -13.78
N ASN A 112 -17.09 -3.70 -12.50
CA ASN A 112 -15.94 -3.28 -11.71
C ASN A 112 -15.40 -4.36 -10.78
N HIS A 113 -16.24 -5.28 -10.32
CA HIS A 113 -15.92 -6.14 -9.17
C HIS A 113 -16.32 -7.60 -9.34
N TRP A 114 -16.84 -8.01 -10.51
CA TRP A 114 -17.36 -9.35 -10.76
C TRP A 114 -16.39 -10.46 -10.38
N THR A 115 -15.13 -10.31 -10.75
CA THR A 115 -14.11 -11.33 -10.45
C THR A 115 -13.80 -11.43 -8.96
N PHE A 116 -13.68 -10.30 -8.25
CA PHE A 116 -13.53 -10.30 -6.78
C PHE A 116 -14.75 -10.89 -6.07
N HIS A 117 -15.95 -10.60 -6.58
CA HIS A 117 -17.21 -11.13 -6.05
C HIS A 117 -17.28 -12.67 -6.18
N ASN A 118 -16.76 -13.22 -7.27
CA ASN A 118 -16.84 -14.65 -7.54
C ASN A 118 -15.66 -15.45 -7.02
N PHE A 119 -14.47 -14.87 -6.91
CA PHE A 119 -13.23 -15.62 -6.61
C PHE A 119 -12.40 -15.00 -5.47
N GLY A 120 -12.80 -13.83 -4.96
CA GLY A 120 -12.01 -13.07 -4.00
C GLY A 120 -10.65 -12.69 -4.55
N THR A 121 -9.67 -12.46 -3.69
CA THR A 121 -8.30 -12.11 -4.10
C THR A 121 -7.56 -13.24 -4.83
N GLY A 122 -7.97 -14.50 -4.63
CA GLY A 122 -7.37 -15.67 -5.25
C GLY A 122 -7.44 -15.66 -6.79
N MET A 123 -8.31 -14.82 -7.37
CA MET A 123 -8.44 -14.64 -8.81
C MET A 123 -7.13 -14.29 -9.54
N GLY A 124 -6.13 -13.76 -8.82
CA GLY A 124 -4.85 -13.37 -9.41
C GLY A 124 -3.90 -14.55 -9.64
N LEU A 125 -4.11 -15.69 -8.97
CA LEU A 125 -3.13 -16.78 -8.88
C LEU A 125 -2.71 -17.33 -10.26
N ASP A 126 -3.68 -17.53 -11.15
CA ASP A 126 -3.43 -18.02 -12.51
C ASP A 126 -2.56 -17.06 -13.34
N GLY A 127 -2.83 -15.76 -13.22
CA GLY A 127 -2.04 -14.72 -13.88
C GLY A 127 -0.60 -14.70 -13.36
N TYR A 128 -0.44 -14.74 -12.04
CA TYR A 128 0.89 -14.78 -11.42
C TYR A 128 1.65 -16.06 -11.77
N THR A 129 0.99 -17.21 -11.85
CA THR A 129 1.61 -18.46 -12.29
C THR A 129 2.16 -18.35 -13.72
N LYS A 130 1.38 -17.80 -14.66
CA LYS A 130 1.78 -17.68 -16.08
C LYS A 130 3.01 -16.81 -16.29
N PHE A 131 3.13 -15.70 -15.57
CA PHE A 131 4.24 -14.76 -15.72
C PHE A 131 5.37 -14.95 -14.70
N GLY A 132 5.30 -16.01 -13.87
CA GLY A 132 6.28 -16.30 -12.82
C GLY A 132 6.23 -15.33 -11.63
N GLY A 133 5.12 -14.62 -11.45
CA GLY A 133 4.90 -13.63 -10.40
C GLY A 133 4.49 -14.18 -9.04
N MET A 134 4.38 -15.50 -8.88
CA MET A 134 4.00 -16.17 -7.63
C MET A 134 5.25 -16.69 -6.90
N ALA A 135 5.29 -16.55 -5.57
CA ALA A 135 6.37 -17.10 -4.76
C ALA A 135 6.37 -18.63 -4.78
N VAL A 136 7.53 -19.25 -5.02
CA VAL A 136 7.69 -20.71 -5.08
C VAL A 136 8.95 -21.09 -4.32
N ARG A 137 8.80 -21.96 -3.30
CA ARG A 137 9.88 -22.53 -2.47
C ARG A 137 10.89 -21.49 -1.98
N ASN A 138 10.45 -20.57 -1.11
CA ASN A 138 11.22 -19.43 -0.60
C ASN A 138 11.79 -18.54 -1.73
N TYR A 139 10.91 -18.14 -2.65
CA TYR A 139 11.26 -17.33 -3.82
C TYR A 139 12.42 -17.88 -4.66
N GLU A 140 12.68 -19.18 -4.64
CA GLU A 140 13.61 -19.79 -5.59
C GLU A 140 13.03 -19.75 -7.02
N GLY A 141 11.71 -19.71 -7.12
CA GLY A 141 10.98 -19.51 -8.37
C GLY A 141 10.87 -20.77 -9.24
N GLY A 142 10.49 -20.59 -10.49
CA GLY A 142 10.13 -21.67 -11.40
C GLY A 142 8.64 -21.98 -11.44
N PRO A 143 8.21 -22.91 -12.31
CA PRO A 143 6.83 -23.36 -12.32
C PRO A 143 6.52 -24.11 -11.03
N PHE A 144 5.31 -23.92 -10.52
CA PHE A 144 4.80 -24.71 -9.40
C PHE A 144 3.82 -25.76 -9.93
N GLU A 145 4.18 -27.03 -9.78
CA GLU A 145 3.42 -28.16 -10.31
C GLU A 145 2.00 -28.25 -9.74
N GLY A 146 1.79 -27.80 -8.51
CA GLY A 146 0.50 -27.80 -7.82
C GLY A 146 -0.34 -26.53 -8.03
N ALA A 147 0.05 -25.60 -8.92
CA ALA A 147 -0.60 -24.29 -9.02
C ALA A 147 -2.11 -24.37 -9.32
N GLY A 148 -2.51 -25.27 -10.23
CA GLY A 148 -3.92 -25.49 -10.55
C GLY A 148 -4.72 -26.08 -9.39
N GLU A 149 -4.09 -26.84 -8.49
CA GLU A 149 -4.76 -27.50 -7.36
C GLU A 149 -5.07 -26.55 -6.21
N ILE A 150 -4.42 -25.37 -6.19
CA ILE A 150 -4.56 -24.33 -5.17
C ILE A 150 -5.18 -23.03 -5.72
N SER A 151 -5.72 -23.05 -6.94
CA SER A 151 -6.37 -21.88 -7.56
C SER A 151 -7.69 -21.50 -6.90
N ALA A 152 -8.18 -20.30 -7.22
CA ALA A 152 -9.49 -19.86 -6.75
C ALA A 152 -10.62 -20.70 -7.37
N GLU A 153 -10.44 -21.12 -8.62
CA GLU A 153 -11.32 -22.03 -9.35
C GLU A 153 -11.37 -23.39 -8.66
N ALA A 154 -10.22 -23.95 -8.26
CA ALA A 154 -10.17 -25.21 -7.53
C ALA A 154 -10.96 -25.14 -6.20
N LEU A 155 -10.96 -24.00 -5.52
CA LEU A 155 -11.76 -23.81 -4.30
C LEU A 155 -13.28 -23.95 -4.57
N VAL A 156 -13.72 -23.55 -5.76
CA VAL A 156 -15.12 -23.65 -6.20
C VAL A 156 -15.42 -25.06 -6.71
N GLU A 157 -14.59 -25.59 -7.61
CA GLU A 157 -14.76 -26.90 -8.26
C GLU A 157 -14.76 -28.04 -7.23
N LYS A 158 -13.90 -27.95 -6.21
CA LYS A 158 -13.83 -28.95 -5.12
C LYS A 158 -14.96 -28.80 -4.09
N GLY A 159 -15.80 -27.78 -4.21
CA GLY A 159 -16.92 -27.54 -3.30
C GLY A 159 -16.51 -27.09 -1.90
N TYR A 160 -15.26 -26.65 -1.71
CA TYR A 160 -14.74 -26.22 -0.41
C TYR A 160 -15.32 -24.87 0.02
N ARG A 161 -15.57 -23.97 -0.95
CA ARG A 161 -16.22 -22.68 -0.69
C ARG A 161 -17.73 -22.84 -0.64
N ILE A 162 -18.33 -22.55 0.52
CA ILE A 162 -19.78 -22.65 0.71
C ILE A 162 -20.53 -21.33 0.44
N LYS A 163 -19.87 -20.17 0.60
CA LYS A 163 -20.43 -18.84 0.27
C LYS A 163 -19.35 -17.77 0.22
N MET A 164 -19.77 -16.56 -0.19
CA MET A 164 -18.99 -15.32 -0.09
C MET A 164 -19.64 -14.37 0.92
N GLU A 165 -18.82 -13.68 1.71
CA GLU A 165 -19.22 -12.70 2.70
C GLU A 165 -18.60 -11.32 2.41
N ALA A 166 -19.14 -10.28 3.04
CA ALA A 166 -18.66 -8.91 2.91
C ALA A 166 -18.14 -8.37 4.24
N CYS A 167 -17.22 -7.39 4.16
CA CYS A 167 -17.02 -6.42 5.23
C CYS A 167 -18.31 -5.62 5.48
N TRP A 168 -18.34 -4.87 6.57
CA TRP A 168 -19.42 -3.92 6.85
C TRP A 168 -19.66 -2.98 5.64
N ALA A 169 -20.94 -2.79 5.30
CA ALA A 169 -21.43 -1.94 4.20
C ALA A 169 -20.91 -2.25 2.77
N CYS A 170 -20.16 -3.34 2.56
CA CYS A 170 -19.56 -3.64 1.26
C CYS A 170 -20.46 -4.54 0.40
N SER A 171 -20.77 -4.12 -0.84
CA SER A 171 -21.51 -4.95 -1.81
C SER A 171 -20.63 -5.91 -2.61
N VAL A 172 -19.30 -5.74 -2.61
CA VAL A 172 -18.37 -6.59 -3.36
C VAL A 172 -18.39 -8.04 -2.89
N ARG A 173 -18.50 -8.29 -1.58
CA ARG A 173 -18.51 -9.64 -0.97
C ARG A 173 -17.32 -10.50 -1.42
N CYS A 174 -16.08 -10.04 -1.19
CA CYS A 174 -14.88 -10.77 -1.63
C CYS A 174 -14.40 -11.88 -0.67
N LYS A 175 -14.95 -11.98 0.55
CA LYS A 175 -14.44 -12.88 1.58
C LYS A 175 -14.96 -14.30 1.37
N LYS A 176 -14.06 -15.27 1.30
CA LYS A 176 -14.43 -16.68 1.18
C LYS A 176 -14.87 -17.23 2.53
N VAL A 177 -15.87 -18.11 2.50
CA VAL A 177 -16.23 -18.97 3.62
C VAL A 177 -16.01 -20.41 3.18
N VAL A 178 -15.07 -21.09 3.83
CA VAL A 178 -14.62 -22.42 3.46
C VAL A 178 -15.04 -23.40 4.56
N LYS A 179 -15.61 -24.54 4.17
CA LYS A 179 -15.95 -25.63 5.08
C LYS A 179 -15.47 -26.94 4.50
N LEU A 180 -14.73 -27.71 5.30
CA LEU A 180 -14.33 -29.07 4.95
C LEU A 180 -14.59 -30.00 6.13
N GLU A 181 -14.93 -31.25 5.82
CA GLU A 181 -15.08 -32.33 6.82
C GLU A 181 -13.95 -33.37 6.71
N GLN A 182 -13.35 -33.52 5.52
CA GLN A 182 -12.22 -34.39 5.19
C GLN A 182 -11.38 -33.77 4.06
N PRO A 183 -10.09 -34.10 3.93
CA PRO A 183 -9.28 -34.84 4.91
C PRO A 183 -8.97 -34.02 6.18
N TYR A 184 -9.23 -32.72 6.14
CA TYR A 184 -9.11 -31.82 7.28
C TYR A 184 -10.47 -31.22 7.60
N GLN A 185 -10.80 -31.15 8.89
CA GLN A 185 -11.94 -30.37 9.34
C GLN A 185 -11.57 -28.89 9.32
N VAL A 186 -12.32 -28.11 8.54
CA VAL A 186 -12.19 -26.65 8.47
C VAL A 186 -13.51 -26.00 8.87
N ASP A 187 -13.48 -25.17 9.91
CA ASP A 187 -14.63 -24.45 10.42
C ASP A 187 -14.87 -23.16 9.62
N PRO A 188 -16.08 -22.96 9.06
CA PRO A 188 -16.40 -21.79 8.25
C PRO A 188 -16.31 -20.45 8.98
N LYS A 189 -16.34 -20.41 10.32
CA LYS A 189 -16.17 -19.16 11.08
C LYS A 189 -14.82 -18.52 10.83
N TYR A 190 -13.76 -19.31 10.63
CA TYR A 190 -12.42 -18.81 10.33
C TYR A 190 -12.23 -18.32 8.88
N GLY A 191 -13.26 -18.42 8.04
CA GLY A 191 -13.22 -17.92 6.68
C GLY A 191 -12.48 -18.86 5.73
N GLY A 192 -11.86 -18.29 4.70
CA GLY A 192 -11.06 -19.02 3.73
C GLY A 192 -9.82 -18.24 3.34
N PRO A 193 -8.79 -18.90 2.79
CA PRO A 193 -7.53 -18.25 2.51
C PRO A 193 -7.67 -17.19 1.41
N GLU A 194 -7.04 -16.04 1.65
CA GLU A 194 -6.80 -15.01 0.63
C GLU A 194 -5.59 -15.39 -0.25
N PHE A 195 -5.40 -14.72 -1.39
CA PHE A 195 -4.28 -15.01 -2.31
C PHE A 195 -2.94 -15.13 -1.57
N GLU A 196 -2.66 -14.18 -0.69
CA GLU A 196 -1.46 -14.15 0.13
C GLU A 196 -1.32 -15.41 1.00
N SER A 197 -2.37 -15.81 1.71
CA SER A 197 -2.38 -17.04 2.51
C SER A 197 -2.19 -18.28 1.63
N ILE A 198 -2.82 -18.32 0.45
CA ILE A 198 -2.70 -19.44 -0.49
C ILE A 198 -1.25 -19.60 -0.96
N ALA A 199 -0.62 -18.51 -1.41
CA ALA A 199 0.73 -18.57 -1.93
C ALA A 199 1.77 -18.80 -0.81
N ALA A 200 1.64 -18.14 0.34
CA ALA A 200 2.60 -18.25 1.44
C ALA A 200 2.66 -19.65 2.05
N MET A 201 1.51 -20.30 2.23
CA MET A 201 1.42 -21.65 2.82
C MET A 201 1.30 -22.76 1.77
N GLY A 202 1.05 -22.40 0.51
CA GLY A 202 0.98 -23.30 -0.62
C GLY A 202 2.30 -23.29 -1.39
N SER A 203 2.36 -22.54 -2.48
CA SER A 203 3.49 -22.57 -3.42
C SER A 203 4.84 -22.20 -2.78
N ASP A 204 4.87 -21.26 -1.84
CA ASP A 204 6.12 -20.86 -1.17
C ASP A 204 6.63 -21.94 -0.20
N CYS A 205 5.74 -22.73 0.41
CA CYS A 205 6.08 -23.95 1.15
C CYS A 205 6.12 -25.23 0.29
N GLY A 206 5.89 -25.13 -1.02
CA GLY A 206 5.85 -26.26 -1.96
C GLY A 206 4.65 -27.21 -1.79
N ILE A 207 3.54 -26.74 -1.25
CA ILE A 207 2.32 -27.51 -0.94
C ILE A 207 1.23 -27.24 -1.98
N GLY A 208 0.86 -28.28 -2.73
CA GLY A 208 -0.17 -28.26 -3.78
C GLY A 208 -1.53 -28.80 -3.32
N ASP A 209 -1.86 -28.68 -2.04
CA ASP A 209 -3.08 -29.21 -1.43
C ASP A 209 -3.91 -28.07 -0.80
N LEU A 210 -4.98 -27.68 -1.48
CA LEU A 210 -5.84 -26.57 -1.04
C LEU A 210 -6.62 -26.88 0.24
N ALA A 211 -6.91 -28.15 0.54
CA ALA A 211 -7.55 -28.54 1.79
C ALA A 211 -6.56 -28.31 2.96
N ALA A 212 -5.31 -28.71 2.78
CA ALA A 212 -4.24 -28.47 3.74
C ALA A 212 -3.97 -26.96 3.93
N VAL A 213 -3.89 -26.19 2.85
CA VAL A 213 -3.70 -24.73 2.90
C VAL A 213 -4.87 -24.05 3.62
N SER A 214 -6.11 -24.49 3.38
CA SER A 214 -7.29 -23.99 4.09
C SER A 214 -7.22 -24.30 5.59
N LYS A 215 -6.72 -25.49 5.97
CA LYS A 215 -6.50 -25.85 7.37
C LYS A 215 -5.37 -25.02 8.00
N ALA A 216 -4.28 -24.78 7.29
CA ALA A 216 -3.19 -23.93 7.80
C ALA A 216 -3.65 -22.48 8.00
N ASN A 217 -4.46 -21.94 7.09
CA ASN A 217 -5.10 -20.63 7.24
C ASN A 217 -6.01 -20.57 8.48
N GLU A 218 -6.82 -21.60 8.70
CA GLU A 218 -7.61 -21.71 9.92
C GLU A 218 -6.72 -21.66 11.17
N ARG A 219 -5.64 -22.45 11.23
CA ARG A 219 -4.74 -22.46 12.38
C ARG A 219 -4.10 -21.09 12.62
N CYS A 220 -3.68 -20.38 11.56
CA CYS A 220 -3.15 -19.02 11.71
C CYS A 220 -4.20 -18.07 12.30
N ASN A 221 -5.45 -18.12 11.82
CA ASN A 221 -6.53 -17.29 12.36
C ASN A 221 -6.87 -17.66 13.81
N ALA A 222 -6.95 -18.95 14.12
CA ALA A 222 -7.24 -19.45 15.46
C ALA A 222 -6.17 -19.05 16.49
N LEU A 223 -4.90 -19.07 16.07
CA LEU A 223 -3.75 -18.73 16.90
C LEU A 223 -3.43 -17.23 16.91
N GLY A 224 -3.98 -16.46 15.97
CA GLY A 224 -3.77 -15.01 15.84
C GLY A 224 -2.44 -14.62 15.16
N MET A 225 -2.11 -15.25 14.02
CA MET A 225 -0.84 -15.05 13.30
C MET A 225 -1.04 -14.51 11.87
N ASP A 226 -0.09 -13.70 11.41
CA ASP A 226 0.05 -13.29 10.01
C ASP A 226 0.39 -14.49 9.12
N THR A 227 -0.48 -14.82 8.17
CA THR A 227 -0.28 -15.93 7.25
C THR A 227 0.89 -15.72 6.29
N ILE A 228 1.20 -14.48 5.91
CA ILE A 228 2.32 -14.16 5.01
C ILE A 228 3.63 -14.46 5.72
N SER A 229 3.85 -13.78 6.85
CA SER A 229 5.12 -13.90 7.59
C SER A 229 5.29 -15.31 8.19
N PHE A 230 4.19 -15.97 8.58
CA PHE A 230 4.22 -17.38 8.97
C PHE A 230 4.70 -18.29 7.83
N GLY A 231 4.03 -18.25 6.68
CA GLY A 231 4.36 -19.10 5.53
C GLY A 231 5.78 -18.86 5.04
N ALA A 232 6.17 -17.59 4.87
CA ALA A 232 7.51 -17.22 4.43
C ALA A 232 8.61 -17.62 5.45
N THR A 233 8.36 -17.50 6.77
CA THR A 233 9.31 -17.95 7.80
C THR A 233 9.48 -19.47 7.77
N VAL A 234 8.39 -20.21 7.59
CA VAL A 234 8.43 -21.68 7.46
C VAL A 234 9.13 -22.09 6.17
N ALA A 235 8.82 -21.45 5.03
CA ALA A 235 9.47 -21.70 3.75
C ALA A 235 10.99 -21.44 3.80
N TRP A 236 11.42 -20.35 4.45
CA TRP A 236 12.84 -20.07 4.69
C TRP A 236 13.50 -21.17 5.52
N ALA A 237 12.87 -21.63 6.60
CA ALA A 237 13.39 -22.73 7.42
C ALA A 237 13.45 -24.07 6.65
N MET A 238 12.47 -24.35 5.79
CA MET A 238 12.50 -25.48 4.86
C MET A 238 13.68 -25.39 3.89
N ASP A 239 14.02 -24.19 3.42
CA ASP A 239 15.17 -23.98 2.54
C ASP A 239 16.51 -24.18 3.28
N LEU A 240 16.62 -23.72 4.53
CA LEU A 240 17.79 -23.99 5.37
C LEU A 240 18.03 -25.48 5.53
N ARG A 241 16.97 -26.25 5.78
CA ARG A 241 17.03 -27.70 5.90
C ARG A 241 17.47 -28.34 4.60
N ARG A 242 16.79 -28.01 3.49
CA ARG A 242 17.07 -28.55 2.16
C ARG A 242 18.52 -28.33 1.73
N ARG A 243 19.10 -27.18 2.08
CA ARG A 243 20.50 -26.82 1.76
C ARG A 243 21.52 -27.36 2.76
N GLY A 244 21.08 -28.05 3.81
CA GLY A 244 21.95 -28.59 4.86
C GLY A 244 22.56 -27.53 5.77
N ILE A 245 22.04 -26.30 5.77
CA ILE A 245 22.48 -25.22 6.68
C ILE A 245 22.00 -25.54 8.10
N VAL A 246 20.75 -26.00 8.24
CA VAL A 246 20.19 -26.52 9.49
C VAL A 246 19.58 -27.90 9.21
N PRO A 247 20.40 -28.97 9.12
CA PRO A 247 19.93 -30.30 8.73
C PRO A 247 18.96 -30.92 9.76
N GLU A 248 19.03 -30.48 11.01
CA GLU A 248 18.16 -30.90 12.11
C GLU A 248 16.95 -29.95 12.29
N ALA A 249 16.60 -29.15 11.29
CA ALA A 249 15.43 -28.27 11.37
C ALA A 249 14.15 -29.09 11.39
N GLU A 250 13.59 -29.27 12.59
CA GLU A 250 12.32 -29.94 12.84
C GLU A 250 11.51 -29.21 13.93
N VAL A 251 10.20 -29.39 13.89
CA VAL A 251 9.25 -28.89 14.89
C VAL A 251 8.41 -30.06 15.38
N ASP A 252 8.33 -30.25 16.70
CA ASP A 252 7.59 -31.35 17.34
C ASP A 252 7.88 -32.74 16.69
N GLY A 253 9.16 -33.00 16.36
CA GLY A 253 9.64 -34.24 15.73
C GLY A 253 9.26 -34.38 14.24
N VAL A 254 8.89 -33.29 13.58
CA VAL A 254 8.54 -33.25 12.16
C VAL A 254 9.58 -32.43 11.38
N PRO A 255 10.34 -33.05 10.47
CA PRO A 255 11.24 -32.38 9.55
C PRO A 255 10.57 -31.24 8.77
N LEU A 256 11.18 -30.05 8.78
CA LEU A 256 10.74 -28.91 7.96
C LEU A 256 11.19 -29.09 6.51
N GLU A 257 10.41 -29.85 5.73
CA GLU A 257 10.68 -30.12 4.31
C GLU A 257 9.62 -29.50 3.40
N PHE A 258 10.04 -28.95 2.26
CA PHE A 258 9.10 -28.44 1.25
C PHE A 258 8.09 -29.52 0.86
N GLY A 259 6.81 -29.13 0.78
CA GLY A 259 5.70 -30.03 0.50
C GLY A 259 5.15 -30.81 1.70
N SER A 260 5.78 -30.72 2.87
CA SER A 260 5.31 -31.40 4.08
C SER A 260 4.17 -30.64 4.76
N VAL A 261 2.92 -31.06 4.50
CA VAL A 261 1.72 -30.53 5.17
C VAL A 261 1.80 -30.71 6.70
N ARG A 262 2.29 -31.88 7.14
CA ARG A 262 2.46 -32.16 8.58
C ARG A 262 3.41 -31.16 9.24
N ALA A 263 4.51 -30.81 8.56
CA ALA A 263 5.47 -29.85 9.06
C ALA A 263 4.88 -28.44 9.14
N LEU A 264 4.13 -28.01 8.13
CA LEU A 264 3.45 -26.71 8.13
C LEU A 264 2.46 -26.59 9.30
N LEU A 265 1.60 -27.58 9.50
CA LEU A 265 0.62 -27.54 10.59
C LEU A 265 1.29 -27.63 11.98
N ALA A 266 2.32 -28.46 12.14
CA ALA A 266 3.10 -28.52 13.38
C ALA A 266 3.84 -27.21 13.66
N ALA A 267 4.37 -26.53 12.62
CA ALA A 267 5.04 -25.25 12.76
C ALA A 267 4.10 -24.16 13.28
N ALA A 268 2.83 -24.14 12.86
CA ALA A 268 1.86 -23.18 13.37
C ALA A 268 1.73 -23.26 14.89
N GLU A 269 1.56 -24.48 15.43
CA GLU A 269 1.47 -24.71 16.87
C GLU A 269 2.78 -24.39 17.59
N ALA A 270 3.91 -24.88 17.07
CA ALA A 270 5.21 -24.68 17.69
C ALA A 270 5.59 -23.19 17.77
N ILE A 271 5.28 -22.41 16.73
CA ILE A 271 5.54 -20.97 16.68
C ILE A 271 4.62 -20.22 17.65
N ALA A 272 3.30 -20.44 17.56
CA ALA A 272 2.32 -19.74 18.40
C ALA A 272 2.57 -19.94 19.90
N HIS A 273 3.11 -21.11 20.27
CA HIS A 273 3.40 -21.49 21.65
C HIS A 273 4.89 -21.45 22.01
N ARG A 274 5.76 -20.95 21.11
CA ARG A 274 7.22 -20.85 21.31
C ARG A 274 7.85 -22.15 21.85
N ARG A 275 7.61 -23.27 21.16
CA ARG A 275 8.16 -24.59 21.54
C ARG A 275 9.28 -25.03 20.60
N GLY A 276 10.38 -25.52 21.16
CA GLY A 276 11.50 -26.05 20.38
C GLY A 276 12.03 -25.03 19.36
N LEU A 277 12.21 -25.46 18.10
CA LEU A 277 12.58 -24.56 17.01
C LEU A 277 11.54 -23.46 16.76
N GLY A 278 10.26 -23.69 17.12
CA GLY A 278 9.19 -22.71 17.03
C GLY A 278 9.42 -21.44 17.85
N ASP A 279 10.16 -21.50 18.97
CA ASP A 279 10.56 -20.29 19.71
C ASP A 279 11.50 -19.38 18.90
N VAL A 280 12.41 -19.98 18.13
CA VAL A 280 13.32 -19.24 17.27
C VAL A 280 12.57 -18.66 16.06
N LEU A 281 11.69 -19.45 15.44
CA LEU A 281 10.90 -19.01 14.30
C LEU A 281 9.82 -17.98 14.69
N ALA A 282 9.38 -17.95 15.95
CA ALA A 282 8.47 -16.92 16.46
C ALA A 282 9.04 -15.50 16.43
N GLU A 283 10.35 -15.34 16.21
CA GLU A 283 10.99 -14.04 16.01
C GLU A 283 10.85 -13.48 14.58
N GLY A 284 10.31 -14.27 13.63
CA GLY A 284 10.34 -13.99 12.20
C GLY A 284 11.69 -14.35 11.57
N SER A 285 11.73 -14.58 10.26
CA SER A 285 12.91 -15.11 9.55
C SER A 285 14.14 -14.23 9.72
N ALA A 286 14.00 -12.90 9.63
CA ALA A 286 15.13 -11.98 9.72
C ALA A 286 15.89 -12.09 11.06
N ARG A 287 15.17 -12.19 12.18
CA ARG A 287 15.78 -12.34 13.51
C ARG A 287 16.22 -13.78 13.78
N ALA A 288 15.44 -14.76 13.31
CA ALA A 288 15.81 -16.16 13.41
C ALA A 288 17.14 -16.45 12.68
N ALA A 289 17.42 -15.78 11.56
CA ALA A 289 18.66 -15.91 10.80
C ALA A 289 19.91 -15.46 11.56
N GLU A 290 19.78 -14.57 12.55
CA GLU A 290 20.91 -14.22 13.44
C GLU A 290 21.38 -15.42 14.27
N LYS A 291 20.47 -16.37 14.56
CA LYS A 291 20.77 -17.60 15.31
C LYS A 291 21.07 -18.78 14.40
N LEU A 292 20.36 -18.90 13.27
CA LEU A 292 20.37 -20.09 12.42
C LEU A 292 21.24 -19.96 11.16
N GLY A 293 21.70 -18.75 10.80
CA GLY A 293 22.39 -18.50 9.53
C GLY A 293 21.40 -18.31 8.36
N GLY A 294 21.88 -18.44 7.12
CA GLY A 294 21.03 -18.38 5.90
C GLY A 294 20.46 -16.99 5.58
N LYS A 295 21.18 -15.92 5.93
CA LYS A 295 20.77 -14.52 5.69
C LYS A 295 20.58 -14.20 4.21
N GLU A 296 21.33 -14.86 3.33
CA GLU A 296 21.28 -14.73 1.88
C GLU A 296 20.02 -15.32 1.23
N LEU A 297 19.23 -16.07 2.02
CA LEU A 297 17.97 -16.70 1.64
C LEU A 297 16.76 -15.95 2.21
N LEU A 298 16.98 -14.91 3.01
CA LEU A 298 15.90 -14.09 3.55
C LEU A 298 15.15 -13.38 2.42
N THR A 299 13.85 -13.28 2.61
CA THR A 299 12.91 -12.57 1.74
C THR A 299 12.26 -11.42 2.51
N THR A 300 13.03 -10.70 3.33
CA THR A 300 12.51 -9.61 4.18
C THR A 300 12.98 -8.23 3.74
N VAL A 301 12.14 -7.21 3.91
CA VAL A 301 12.53 -5.78 3.86
C VAL A 301 12.17 -5.12 5.18
N LYS A 302 13.12 -4.40 5.79
CA LYS A 302 13.00 -3.83 7.16
C LYS A 302 12.60 -4.87 8.22
N GLY A 303 13.06 -6.11 8.02
CA GLY A 303 12.77 -7.23 8.91
C GLY A 303 11.36 -7.83 8.78
N LEU A 304 10.54 -7.37 7.82
CA LEU A 304 9.23 -7.93 7.51
C LEU A 304 9.33 -8.79 6.23
N GLU A 305 8.88 -10.04 6.29
CA GLU A 305 8.76 -10.95 5.14
C GLU A 305 7.98 -10.29 4.01
N ILE A 306 8.46 -10.30 2.78
CA ILE A 306 7.74 -9.69 1.65
C ILE A 306 6.45 -10.49 1.34
N ALA A 307 5.45 -9.80 0.81
CA ALA A 307 4.20 -10.44 0.36
C ALA A 307 4.38 -11.23 -0.94
N MET A 308 3.42 -12.09 -1.29
CA MET A 308 3.51 -13.21 -2.22
C MET A 308 3.53 -12.85 -3.71
N HIS A 309 3.98 -11.64 -4.05
CA HIS A 309 4.20 -11.20 -5.42
C HIS A 309 5.69 -11.13 -5.70
N ASP A 310 6.16 -11.92 -6.67
CA ASP A 310 7.55 -11.93 -7.05
C ASP A 310 7.93 -10.60 -7.77
N PRO A 311 8.87 -9.81 -7.23
CA PRO A 311 9.26 -8.54 -7.84
C PRO A 311 10.00 -8.73 -9.18
N ARG A 312 10.48 -9.93 -9.51
CA ARG A 312 11.17 -10.21 -10.78
C ARG A 312 10.24 -10.19 -11.98
N GLN A 313 8.92 -10.32 -11.79
CA GLN A 313 7.96 -10.29 -12.88
C GLN A 313 8.09 -8.98 -13.68
N ARG A 314 7.98 -9.04 -15.01
CA ARG A 314 8.19 -7.90 -15.91
C ARG A 314 6.94 -7.08 -16.21
N THR A 315 5.84 -7.37 -15.52
CA THR A 315 4.57 -6.65 -15.64
C THR A 315 4.67 -5.26 -14.99
N GLU A 316 3.73 -4.36 -15.30
CA GLU A 316 3.65 -3.05 -14.62
C GLU A 316 3.46 -3.22 -13.11
N PHE A 317 2.66 -4.20 -12.69
CA PHE A 317 2.52 -4.54 -11.29
C PHE A 317 3.84 -4.99 -10.66
N GLY A 318 4.64 -5.80 -11.37
CA GLY A 318 5.99 -6.18 -10.97
C GLY A 318 6.92 -5.00 -10.71
N LYS A 319 6.92 -4.02 -11.62
CA LYS A 319 7.69 -2.78 -11.45
C LYS A 319 7.22 -2.00 -10.22
N GLN A 320 5.91 -1.94 -9.98
CA GLN A 320 5.34 -1.26 -8.80
C GLN A 320 5.73 -1.94 -7.49
N VAL A 321 5.60 -3.27 -7.38
CA VAL A 321 5.89 -3.98 -6.13
C VAL A 321 7.38 -3.93 -5.76
N ARG A 322 8.31 -3.81 -6.73
CA ARG A 322 9.74 -3.58 -6.44
C ARG A 322 9.96 -2.35 -5.58
N ILE A 323 9.35 -1.23 -5.98
CA ILE A 323 9.47 0.04 -5.25
C ILE A 323 8.62 0.04 -4.00
N SER A 324 7.42 -0.55 -4.03
CA SER A 324 6.59 -0.71 -2.82
C SER A 324 7.33 -1.47 -1.73
N TYR A 325 7.87 -2.66 -2.03
CA TYR A 325 8.59 -3.45 -1.04
C TYR A 325 9.81 -2.72 -0.51
N ALA A 326 10.61 -2.10 -1.38
CA ALA A 326 11.80 -1.36 -0.97
C ALA A 326 11.44 -0.19 -0.05
N THR A 327 10.49 0.65 -0.44
CA THR A 327 10.27 1.97 0.17
C THR A 327 9.09 2.06 1.14
N SER A 328 8.28 0.99 1.27
CA SER A 328 7.14 1.00 2.19
C SER A 328 7.60 1.25 3.63
N PRO A 329 6.92 2.17 4.36
CA PRO A 329 7.29 2.48 5.74
C PRO A 329 7.17 1.29 6.69
N SER A 330 6.29 0.34 6.40
CA SER A 330 6.03 -0.84 7.24
C SER A 330 6.94 -2.03 6.94
N GLY A 331 7.82 -1.95 5.93
CA GLY A 331 8.61 -3.09 5.44
C GLY A 331 8.00 -3.73 4.19
N GLY A 332 8.33 -4.99 3.90
CA GLY A 332 7.97 -5.70 2.67
C GLY A 332 6.46 -5.86 2.41
N ASP A 333 5.74 -4.80 2.06
CA ASP A 333 4.29 -4.76 1.83
C ASP A 333 3.92 -4.42 0.37
N HIS A 334 2.86 -5.07 -0.13
CA HIS A 334 2.40 -4.99 -1.53
C HIS A 334 1.19 -4.08 -1.72
N MET A 335 0.59 -3.58 -0.64
CA MET A 335 -0.57 -2.69 -0.72
C MET A 335 -0.20 -1.28 -1.20
N ASN A 336 1.00 -1.13 -1.80
CA ASN A 336 1.56 0.10 -2.34
C ASN A 336 1.43 1.27 -1.36
N SER A 337 1.72 0.99 -0.09
CA SER A 337 1.56 1.95 1.01
C SER A 337 2.54 3.12 0.92
N ASN A 338 3.47 3.11 -0.04
CA ASN A 338 4.42 4.17 -0.37
C ASN A 338 3.87 5.25 -1.33
N LEU A 339 2.66 5.08 -1.90
CA LEU A 339 2.01 6.06 -2.79
C LEU A 339 1.07 7.00 -2.02
N PRO A 340 1.07 8.32 -2.28
CA PRO A 340 0.21 9.27 -1.57
C PRO A 340 -1.28 8.93 -1.66
N SER A 341 -1.79 8.57 -2.83
CA SER A 341 -3.21 8.22 -3.01
C SER A 341 -3.62 6.99 -2.21
N ARG A 342 -2.72 6.02 -2.04
CA ARG A 342 -2.96 4.82 -1.22
C ARG A 342 -2.88 5.14 0.28
N SER A 343 -1.90 5.93 0.67
CA SER A 343 -1.78 6.45 2.03
C SER A 343 -3.03 7.25 2.46
N ALA A 344 -3.53 8.12 1.57
CA ALA A 344 -4.77 8.87 1.79
C ALA A 344 -6.00 7.95 1.98
N ARG A 345 -6.14 6.90 1.14
CA ARG A 345 -7.22 5.90 1.30
C ARG A 345 -7.17 5.19 2.65
N ASN A 346 -5.97 4.81 3.11
CA ASN A 346 -5.79 4.23 4.44
C ASN A 346 -6.21 5.20 5.56
N THR A 347 -5.82 6.47 5.46
CA THR A 347 -6.18 7.51 6.44
C THR A 347 -7.70 7.70 6.53
N VAL A 348 -8.41 7.64 5.39
CA VAL A 348 -9.87 7.75 5.34
C VAL A 348 -10.58 6.46 5.78
N GLY A 349 -9.85 5.34 5.91
CA GLY A 349 -10.42 4.04 6.26
C GLY A 349 -11.14 3.34 5.11
N MET A 350 -10.72 3.57 3.86
CA MET A 350 -11.35 3.02 2.67
C MET A 350 -10.64 1.74 2.16
N CYS A 351 -11.43 0.71 1.83
CA CYS A 351 -10.90 -0.52 1.26
C CYS A 351 -10.26 -0.28 -0.12
N PHE A 352 -9.08 -0.83 -0.35
CA PHE A 352 -8.34 -0.71 -1.61
C PHE A 352 -8.95 -1.43 -2.81
N PHE A 353 -9.86 -2.37 -2.59
CA PHE A 353 -10.54 -3.10 -3.67
C PHE A 353 -11.78 -2.36 -4.17
N LEU A 354 -12.24 -1.33 -3.46
CA LEU A 354 -13.27 -0.45 -3.97
C LEU A 354 -12.65 0.40 -5.08
N LYS A 355 -13.13 0.22 -6.32
CA LYS A 355 -12.67 0.94 -7.51
C LYS A 355 -13.19 2.38 -7.54
N TYR A 356 -13.30 3.00 -6.36
CA TYR A 356 -13.46 4.45 -6.27
C TYR A 356 -12.18 5.09 -6.80
N ASP A 357 -12.31 6.03 -7.72
CA ASP A 357 -11.24 6.93 -8.11
C ASP A 357 -11.09 8.05 -7.07
N ASP A 358 -10.08 8.90 -7.24
CA ASP A 358 -9.82 9.98 -6.28
C ASP A 358 -10.97 11.01 -6.22
N PRO A 359 -11.64 11.40 -7.33
CA PRO A 359 -12.85 12.21 -7.27
C PRO A 359 -13.96 11.59 -6.40
N LYS A 360 -14.23 10.28 -6.54
CA LYS A 360 -15.21 9.61 -5.67
C LYS A 360 -14.78 9.57 -4.21
N LEU A 361 -13.48 9.42 -3.93
CA LEU A 361 -12.99 9.48 -2.55
C LEU A 361 -13.20 10.86 -1.92
N ILE A 362 -13.02 11.93 -2.70
CA ILE A 362 -13.30 13.31 -2.27
C ILE A 362 -14.80 13.50 -2.01
N ASP A 363 -15.65 13.03 -2.94
CA ASP A 363 -17.11 13.08 -2.76
C ASP A 363 -17.53 12.38 -1.45
N ILE A 364 -16.92 11.23 -1.13
CA ILE A 364 -17.18 10.50 0.13
C ILE A 364 -16.78 11.36 1.33
N VAL A 365 -15.56 11.89 1.35
CA VAL A 365 -15.07 12.70 2.48
C VAL A 365 -15.93 13.94 2.67
N ASN A 366 -16.28 14.65 1.60
CA ASN A 366 -17.10 15.85 1.66
C ASN A 366 -18.54 15.55 2.07
N ALA A 367 -19.14 14.46 1.57
CA ALA A 367 -20.49 14.06 1.96
C ALA A 367 -20.56 13.60 3.42
N VAL A 368 -19.49 13.00 3.97
CA VAL A 368 -19.44 12.60 5.38
C VAL A 368 -19.19 13.82 6.28
N THR A 369 -18.20 14.64 5.94
CA THR A 369 -17.63 15.64 6.87
C THR A 369 -18.07 17.08 6.64
N GLY A 370 -18.49 17.43 5.41
CA GLY A 370 -18.81 18.80 5.02
C GLY A 370 -17.59 19.72 4.85
N TRP A 371 -16.37 19.18 4.78
CA TRP A 371 -15.14 19.97 4.78
C TRP A 371 -14.87 20.75 3.49
N GLY A 372 -15.49 20.40 2.37
CA GLY A 372 -15.20 21.04 1.08
C GLY A 372 -13.77 20.76 0.58
N MET A 373 -13.22 19.60 0.95
CA MET A 373 -11.88 19.17 0.61
C MET A 373 -11.68 19.05 -0.90
N THR A 374 -10.51 19.48 -1.36
CA THR A 374 -10.05 19.43 -2.76
C THR A 374 -9.14 18.23 -3.03
N THR A 375 -8.90 17.91 -4.30
CA THR A 375 -7.94 16.86 -4.71
C THR A 375 -6.53 17.13 -4.22
N ALA A 376 -6.12 18.40 -4.18
CA ALA A 376 -4.80 18.80 -3.71
C ALA A 376 -4.63 18.50 -2.21
N GLU A 377 -5.65 18.80 -1.41
CA GLU A 377 -5.64 18.52 0.03
C GLU A 377 -5.67 17.02 0.33
N LEU A 378 -6.43 16.23 -0.43
CA LEU A 378 -6.42 14.76 -0.31
C LEU A 378 -5.03 14.19 -0.62
N THR A 379 -4.38 14.67 -1.68
CA THR A 379 -3.03 14.25 -2.04
C THR A 379 -2.06 14.58 -0.91
N GLU A 380 -2.15 15.79 -0.38
CA GLU A 380 -1.31 16.25 0.71
C GLU A 380 -1.47 15.41 1.99
N ILE A 381 -2.69 14.99 2.34
CA ILE A 381 -2.90 14.06 3.47
C ILE A 381 -2.04 12.80 3.28
N GLY A 382 -2.03 12.25 2.06
CA GLY A 382 -1.20 11.11 1.70
C GLY A 382 0.29 11.38 1.83
N GLU A 383 0.77 12.50 1.29
CA GLU A 383 2.18 12.91 1.34
C GLU A 383 2.68 13.17 2.77
N ARG A 384 1.84 13.82 3.58
CA ARG A 384 2.13 14.10 4.98
C ARG A 384 2.18 12.83 5.81
N SER A 385 1.24 11.91 5.61
CA SER A 385 1.23 10.61 6.30
C SER A 385 2.50 9.80 5.99
N LEU A 386 2.91 9.77 4.71
CA LEU A 386 4.16 9.12 4.28
C LEU A 386 5.40 9.77 4.87
N THR A 387 5.47 11.10 4.82
CA THR A 387 6.59 11.86 5.38
C THR A 387 6.70 11.64 6.89
N LEU A 388 5.57 11.63 7.61
CA LEU A 388 5.56 11.34 9.05
C LEU A 388 6.03 9.91 9.34
N ALA A 389 5.60 8.93 8.55
CA ALA A 389 6.06 7.55 8.69
C ALA A 389 7.57 7.42 8.40
N ARG A 390 8.10 8.14 7.40
CA ARG A 390 9.55 8.19 7.11
C ARG A 390 10.33 8.84 8.25
N LEU A 391 9.86 9.96 8.79
CA LEU A 391 10.49 10.62 9.94
C LEU A 391 10.51 9.72 11.18
N PHE A 392 9.41 9.00 11.44
CA PHE A 392 9.36 8.00 12.50
C PHE A 392 10.42 6.92 12.27
N ASN A 393 10.50 6.35 11.07
CA ASN A 393 11.46 5.33 10.73
C ASN A 393 12.92 5.81 10.88
N ILE A 394 13.24 7.02 10.41
CA ILE A 394 14.57 7.63 10.59
C ILE A 394 14.90 7.78 12.08
N ARG A 395 13.95 8.24 12.89
CA ARG A 395 14.14 8.37 14.34
C ARG A 395 14.44 7.02 14.99
N GLU A 396 13.79 5.94 14.53
CA GLU A 396 13.99 4.58 15.02
C GLU A 396 15.21 3.86 14.39
N GLY A 397 15.95 4.53 13.51
CA GLY A 397 17.22 4.04 12.95
C GLY A 397 17.14 3.41 11.56
N PHE A 398 15.98 3.45 10.88
CA PHE A 398 15.89 3.03 9.48
C PHE A 398 16.33 4.14 8.54
N GLY A 399 17.14 3.79 7.54
CA GLY A 399 17.76 4.72 6.61
C GLY A 399 17.50 4.39 5.14
N GLU A 400 18.38 4.89 4.27
CA GLU A 400 18.42 4.54 2.84
C GLU A 400 18.88 3.10 2.59
N ASP A 401 19.77 2.57 3.45
CA ASP A 401 20.29 1.19 3.36
C ASP A 401 19.21 0.12 3.59
N ASP A 402 18.08 0.51 4.18
CA ASP A 402 16.92 -0.34 4.43
C ASP A 402 15.88 -0.29 3.31
N ASP A 403 16.02 0.63 2.36
CA ASP A 403 15.14 0.80 1.21
C ASP A 403 15.64 -0.04 0.02
N ARG A 404 15.71 -1.36 0.23
CA ARG A 404 16.27 -2.34 -0.71
C ARG A 404 15.41 -3.60 -0.83
N LEU A 405 15.62 -4.37 -1.90
CA LEU A 405 15.07 -5.71 -2.03
C LEU A 405 16.03 -6.77 -1.45
N PRO A 406 15.51 -7.91 -0.95
CA PRO A 406 16.34 -8.99 -0.46
C PRO A 406 17.12 -9.69 -1.59
N THR A 407 18.34 -10.16 -1.31
CA THR A 407 19.21 -10.78 -2.30
C THR A 407 18.56 -11.97 -3.01
N GLN A 408 17.72 -12.74 -2.30
CA GLN A 408 17.03 -13.91 -2.86
C GLN A 408 16.14 -13.54 -4.06
N VAL A 409 15.40 -12.43 -3.98
CA VAL A 409 14.50 -11.99 -5.07
C VAL A 409 15.19 -11.14 -6.13
N MET A 410 16.49 -10.94 -6.02
CA MET A 410 17.29 -10.30 -7.07
C MET A 410 17.95 -11.32 -8.00
N LYS A 411 18.10 -12.58 -7.55
CA LYS A 411 18.62 -13.69 -8.35
C LYS A 411 17.57 -14.16 -9.36
N PRO A 412 17.97 -14.69 -10.53
CA PRO A 412 17.03 -15.33 -11.44
C PRO A 412 16.29 -16.50 -10.80
N HIS A 413 15.11 -16.82 -11.34
CA HIS A 413 14.44 -18.08 -11.00
C HIS A 413 15.34 -19.26 -11.37
N VAL A 414 15.22 -20.38 -10.65
CA VAL A 414 15.92 -21.61 -11.01
C VAL A 414 15.45 -22.22 -12.33
N SER A 415 14.22 -21.89 -12.77
CA SER A 415 13.64 -22.34 -14.04
C SER A 415 12.47 -21.43 -14.48
N GLY A 416 11.81 -21.75 -15.59
CA GLY A 416 10.61 -21.02 -16.05
C GLY A 416 10.89 -19.65 -16.70
N VAL A 417 9.83 -18.85 -16.86
CA VAL A 417 9.83 -17.61 -17.67
C VAL A 417 10.74 -16.50 -17.12
N LEU A 418 11.07 -16.54 -15.82
CA LEU A 418 11.96 -15.59 -15.15
C LEU A 418 13.36 -16.15 -14.88
N SER A 419 13.72 -17.31 -15.46
CA SER A 419 15.04 -17.96 -15.27
C SER A 419 16.23 -17.16 -15.81
N LYS A 420 15.97 -16.20 -16.69
CA LYS A 420 16.98 -15.27 -17.23
C LYS A 420 16.78 -13.83 -16.73
N VAL A 421 15.85 -13.62 -15.79
CA VAL A 421 15.53 -12.28 -15.29
C VAL A 421 16.24 -12.07 -13.97
N ARG A 422 17.24 -11.19 -13.99
CA ARG A 422 17.93 -10.69 -12.80
C ARG A 422 17.50 -9.25 -12.57
N LEU A 423 17.31 -8.85 -11.32
CA LEU A 423 17.16 -7.44 -10.97
C LEU A 423 18.54 -6.84 -10.72
N ASP A 424 18.77 -5.66 -11.28
CA ASP A 424 19.99 -4.89 -11.05
C ASP A 424 19.84 -4.06 -9.76
N PRO A 425 20.75 -4.20 -8.78
CA PRO A 425 20.78 -3.33 -7.61
C PRO A 425 20.93 -1.85 -7.93
N ASP A 426 21.68 -1.50 -8.98
CA ASP A 426 21.92 -0.11 -9.33
C ASP A 426 20.66 0.54 -9.93
N ASP A 427 19.94 -0.20 -10.80
CA ASP A 427 18.63 0.23 -11.32
C ASP A 427 17.60 0.41 -10.19
N LEU A 428 17.60 -0.48 -9.20
CA LEU A 428 16.70 -0.37 -8.05
C LEU A 428 17.05 0.86 -7.21
N ALA A 429 18.33 1.07 -6.92
CA ALA A 429 18.80 2.22 -6.16
C ALA A 429 18.48 3.55 -6.88
N GLU A 430 18.59 3.58 -8.21
CA GLU A 430 18.15 4.74 -9.00
C GLU A 430 16.65 5.00 -8.87
N GLN A 431 15.82 3.98 -9.01
CA GLN A 431 14.36 4.13 -8.83
C GLN A 431 13.99 4.59 -7.42
N VAL A 432 14.70 4.13 -6.38
CA VAL A 432 14.53 4.60 -5.00
C VAL A 432 14.92 6.07 -4.85
N ARG A 433 16.03 6.51 -5.47
CA ARG A 433 16.41 7.95 -5.48
C ARG A 433 15.39 8.81 -6.22
N LEU A 434 14.85 8.33 -7.35
CA LEU A 434 13.77 9.01 -8.07
C LEU A 434 12.49 9.10 -7.23
N TYR A 435 12.18 8.05 -6.47
CA TYR A 435 11.09 8.08 -5.49
C TYR A 435 11.34 9.16 -4.42
N TYR A 436 12.53 9.23 -3.82
CA TYR A 436 12.87 10.27 -2.84
C TYR A 436 12.71 11.68 -3.43
N ALA A 437 13.27 11.92 -4.61
CA ALA A 437 13.14 13.21 -5.29
C ALA A 437 11.67 13.57 -5.53
N ALA A 438 10.85 12.62 -5.96
CA ALA A 438 9.41 12.81 -6.16
C ALA A 438 8.64 13.07 -4.85
N ARG A 439 9.20 12.75 -3.68
CA ARG A 439 8.64 13.08 -2.36
C ARG A 439 9.18 14.39 -1.79
N GLY A 440 10.13 15.05 -2.47
CA GLY A 440 10.84 16.21 -1.92
C GLY A 440 11.88 15.83 -0.86
N TRP A 441 12.39 14.60 -0.88
CA TRP A 441 13.40 14.14 0.07
C TRP A 441 14.79 14.25 -0.55
N SER A 442 15.81 14.36 0.29
CA SER A 442 17.21 14.28 -0.13
C SER A 442 17.54 12.93 -0.77
N GLU A 443 18.70 12.82 -1.43
CA GLU A 443 19.19 11.56 -2.02
C GLU A 443 19.31 10.42 -1.00
N ARG A 444 19.40 10.75 0.30
CA ARG A 444 19.41 9.78 1.42
C ARG A 444 18.04 9.45 1.97
N GLY A 445 16.98 9.88 1.29
CA GLY A 445 15.60 9.68 1.71
C GLY A 445 15.21 10.44 2.98
N VAL A 446 15.96 11.49 3.36
CA VAL A 446 15.58 12.37 4.47
C VAL A 446 14.70 13.50 3.95
N PRO A 447 13.49 13.72 4.48
CA PRO A 447 12.63 14.83 4.08
C PRO A 447 13.35 16.19 4.20
N LEU A 448 13.28 17.02 3.14
CA LEU A 448 13.89 18.34 3.14
C LEU A 448 13.07 19.33 3.97
N PRO A 449 13.67 20.43 4.50
CA PRO A 449 12.95 21.44 5.26
C PRO A 449 11.68 21.95 4.56
N GLY A 450 11.75 22.26 3.26
CA GLY A 450 10.59 22.70 2.47
C GLY A 450 9.48 21.65 2.31
N THR A 451 9.76 20.37 2.57
CA THR A 451 8.73 19.31 2.63
C THR A 451 8.03 19.25 3.98
N LEU A 452 8.69 19.72 5.04
CA LEU A 452 8.17 19.71 6.42
C LEU A 452 7.32 20.95 6.74
N GLU A 453 7.38 21.96 5.89
CA GLU A 453 6.59 23.18 6.00
C GLU A 453 5.09 22.89 5.69
N SER A 454 4.22 23.34 6.60
CA SER A 454 2.76 23.23 6.52
C SER A 454 2.20 23.97 5.27
N PRO A 455 1.00 23.65 4.77
CA PRO A 455 0.32 24.52 3.79
C PRO A 455 0.13 25.94 4.27
N SER A 456 -0.02 26.13 5.58
CA SER A 456 -0.10 27.45 6.20
C SER A 456 1.22 28.24 6.14
N THR A 457 2.31 27.61 5.71
CA THR A 457 3.61 28.22 5.43
C THR A 457 4.05 28.02 3.99
N ARG A 458 3.22 27.42 3.12
CA ARG A 458 3.49 27.40 1.68
C ARG A 458 3.39 28.83 1.17
N SER A 459 4.33 29.19 0.30
CA SER A 459 4.26 30.46 -0.40
C SER A 459 2.89 30.66 -1.02
N SER A 460 2.31 31.83 -0.81
CA SER A 460 1.07 32.23 -1.46
C SER A 460 1.38 32.59 -2.91
N TYR A 461 0.57 32.09 -3.83
CA TYR A 461 0.70 32.39 -5.25
C TYR A 461 -0.52 33.19 -5.72
N GLY A 462 -0.30 34.22 -6.52
CA GLY A 462 -1.36 35.03 -7.08
C GLY A 462 -1.12 35.30 -8.56
N PHE A 463 -2.19 35.36 -9.34
CA PHE A 463 -2.13 35.63 -10.77
C PHE A 463 -3.05 36.80 -11.08
N VAL A 464 -2.49 37.87 -11.65
CA VAL A 464 -3.25 39.02 -12.11
C VAL A 464 -3.04 39.18 -13.60
N PRO A 465 -4.09 39.48 -14.41
CA PRO A 465 -3.92 39.74 -15.83
C PRO A 465 -2.84 40.79 -16.07
N LEU A 466 -1.91 40.49 -16.98
CA LEU A 466 -0.80 41.36 -17.32
C LEU A 466 -1.33 42.68 -17.92
N ARG A 467 -0.71 43.80 -17.57
CA ARG A 467 -1.07 45.14 -18.09
C ARG A 467 0.13 45.81 -18.75
N GLU A 468 -0.11 46.82 -19.59
CA GLU A 468 0.98 47.56 -20.25
C GLU A 468 1.98 48.15 -19.25
N GLU A 469 1.52 48.56 -18.06
CA GLU A 469 2.37 49.08 -16.98
C GLU A 469 3.37 48.06 -16.41
N ASP A 470 3.13 46.76 -16.61
CA ASP A 470 4.01 45.68 -16.15
C ASP A 470 5.10 45.31 -17.17
N LEU A 471 5.02 45.81 -18.42
CA LEU A 471 5.92 45.40 -19.51
C LEU A 471 7.38 45.77 -19.26
N GLU A 472 7.67 46.88 -18.57
CA GLU A 472 9.04 47.23 -18.19
C GLU A 472 9.64 46.25 -17.18
N LEU A 473 8.81 45.71 -16.27
CA LEU A 473 9.23 44.68 -15.33
C LEU A 473 9.48 43.34 -16.05
N ILE A 474 8.58 42.96 -16.96
CA ILE A 474 8.76 41.77 -17.82
C ILE A 474 10.03 41.90 -18.65
N ARG A 475 10.28 43.04 -19.28
CA ARG A 475 11.48 43.34 -20.07
C ARG A 475 12.74 43.11 -19.25
N ARG A 476 12.78 43.59 -17.99
CA ARG A 476 13.90 43.31 -17.08
C ARG A 476 14.07 41.81 -16.85
N TRP A 477 13.00 41.09 -16.52
CA TRP A 477 13.08 39.65 -16.26
C TRP A 477 13.50 38.82 -17.46
N LEU A 478 13.05 39.17 -18.67
CA LEU A 478 13.49 38.51 -19.91
C LEU A 478 15.00 38.62 -20.12
N LEU A 479 15.62 39.69 -19.61
CA LEU A 479 17.07 39.87 -19.68
C LEU A 479 17.84 39.12 -18.59
N GLU A 480 17.17 38.54 -17.59
CA GLU A 480 17.84 37.76 -16.54
C GLU A 480 18.42 36.46 -17.12
N PRO A 481 19.66 36.07 -16.75
CA PRO A 481 20.34 34.94 -17.38
C PRO A 481 19.56 33.62 -17.34
N HIS A 482 18.84 33.35 -16.23
CA HIS A 482 18.06 32.13 -16.07
C HIS A 482 16.74 32.13 -16.84
N VAL A 483 16.20 33.29 -17.20
CA VAL A 483 15.01 33.41 -18.07
C VAL A 483 15.45 33.39 -19.52
N LYS A 484 16.39 34.27 -19.89
CA LYS A 484 16.93 34.41 -21.25
C LYS A 484 17.36 33.08 -21.86
N ARG A 485 18.02 32.22 -21.06
CA ARG A 485 18.46 30.88 -21.49
C ARG A 485 17.34 30.02 -22.08
N TRP A 486 16.10 30.19 -21.63
CA TRP A 486 14.96 29.39 -22.05
C TRP A 486 13.97 30.17 -22.94
N TRP A 487 13.94 31.51 -22.81
CA TRP A 487 12.98 32.39 -23.50
C TRP A 487 13.53 33.07 -24.75
N ASP A 488 14.85 33.16 -24.92
CA ASP A 488 15.46 33.65 -26.16
C ASP A 488 15.72 32.45 -27.08
N ASP A 489 14.76 32.18 -27.97
CA ASP A 489 14.83 31.07 -28.93
C ASP A 489 15.71 31.39 -30.16
N GLY A 490 16.25 32.61 -30.24
CA GLY A 490 17.04 33.11 -31.37
C GLY A 490 16.23 33.32 -32.66
N VAL A 491 14.92 33.07 -32.65
CA VAL A 491 14.01 33.26 -33.77
C VAL A 491 13.38 34.65 -33.70
N LYS A 492 12.99 35.10 -32.50
CA LYS A 492 12.40 36.44 -32.32
C LYS A 492 13.45 37.52 -32.05
N ALA A 493 13.67 38.38 -33.03
CA ALA A 493 14.64 39.48 -32.96
C ALA A 493 14.02 40.83 -33.40
N PRO A 494 14.37 41.96 -32.75
CA PRO A 494 15.37 42.08 -31.68
C PRO A 494 14.82 41.63 -30.31
N TYR A 495 15.59 40.80 -29.58
CA TYR A 495 15.24 40.36 -28.23
C TYR A 495 15.70 41.39 -27.17
N PRO A 496 14.88 41.73 -26.15
CA PRO A 496 13.55 41.22 -25.86
C PRO A 496 12.40 42.05 -26.47
N ASP A 497 12.69 43.05 -27.32
CA ASP A 497 11.67 43.96 -27.86
C ASP A 497 10.55 43.23 -28.62
N ALA A 498 10.90 42.26 -29.47
CA ALA A 498 9.94 41.45 -30.21
C ALA A 498 9.01 40.64 -29.28
N GLU A 499 9.53 40.12 -28.17
CA GLU A 499 8.71 39.46 -27.14
C GLU A 499 7.78 40.47 -26.45
N ILE A 500 8.28 41.67 -26.13
CA ILE A 500 7.44 42.71 -25.50
C ILE A 500 6.30 43.16 -26.43
N ASP A 501 6.54 43.24 -27.73
CA ASP A 501 5.52 43.56 -28.72
C ASP A 501 4.41 42.49 -28.76
N ASP A 502 4.77 41.20 -28.69
CA ASP A 502 3.79 40.10 -28.57
C ASP A 502 2.98 40.22 -27.26
N TYR A 503 3.61 40.63 -26.16
CA TYR A 503 2.94 40.82 -24.87
C TYR A 503 1.94 41.96 -24.94
N LYS A 504 2.29 43.02 -25.65
CA LYS A 504 1.39 44.13 -25.92
C LYS A 504 0.21 43.73 -26.81
N ALA A 505 0.45 42.96 -27.88
CA ALA A 505 -0.60 42.45 -28.75
C ALA A 505 -1.62 41.58 -27.98
N ALA A 506 -1.15 40.70 -27.10
CA ALA A 506 -2.01 39.89 -26.22
C ALA A 506 -2.83 40.74 -25.25
N ILE A 507 -2.23 41.76 -24.62
CA ILE A 507 -2.93 42.69 -23.73
C ILE A 507 -4.03 43.46 -24.49
N GLN A 508 -3.81 43.76 -25.76
CA GLN A 508 -4.75 44.47 -26.64
C GLN A 508 -5.80 43.55 -27.26
N GLY A 509 -5.73 42.24 -27.04
CA GLY A 509 -6.64 41.22 -27.58
C GLY A 509 -6.40 40.88 -29.04
N GLU A 510 -5.23 41.25 -29.57
CA GLU A 510 -4.80 40.95 -30.95
C GLU A 510 -4.17 39.56 -31.06
N ASP A 511 -3.72 39.00 -29.94
CA ASP A 511 -3.19 37.64 -29.80
C ASP A 511 -4.02 36.84 -28.77
N PRO A 512 -4.46 35.60 -29.06
CA PRO A 512 -5.33 34.81 -28.19
C PRO A 512 -4.62 34.20 -26.96
N THR A 513 -3.39 34.61 -26.65
CA THR A 513 -2.66 34.18 -25.45
C THR A 513 -3.05 34.99 -24.23
N TYR A 514 -3.47 34.31 -23.16
CA TYR A 514 -3.74 34.95 -21.87
C TYR A 514 -2.47 35.00 -21.05
N ARG A 515 -2.07 36.20 -20.61
CA ARG A 515 -0.84 36.42 -19.82
C ARG A 515 -1.16 36.99 -18.45
N TYR A 516 -0.41 36.51 -17.46
CA TYR A 516 -0.58 36.85 -16.04
C TYR A 516 0.75 37.24 -15.43
N LEU A 517 0.74 38.32 -14.66
CA LEU A 517 1.80 38.62 -13.72
C LEU A 517 1.63 37.71 -12.50
N ALA A 518 2.67 36.95 -12.17
CA ALA A 518 2.65 36.02 -11.06
C ALA A 518 3.28 36.63 -9.79
N TRP A 519 2.62 36.38 -8.66
CA TRP A 519 3.04 36.79 -7.34
C TRP A 519 3.43 35.57 -6.51
N ILE A 520 4.50 35.70 -5.73
CA ILE A 520 4.93 34.74 -4.71
C ILE A 520 5.07 35.52 -3.40
N ASP A 521 4.30 35.17 -2.37
CA ASP A 521 4.33 35.82 -1.05
C ASP A 521 4.19 37.34 -1.07
N GLY A 522 3.24 37.81 -1.89
CA GLY A 522 2.99 39.25 -2.02
C GLY A 522 4.09 40.02 -2.76
N ARG A 523 5.03 39.34 -3.41
CA ARG A 523 6.03 39.94 -4.31
C ARG A 523 5.76 39.52 -5.75
N ARG A 524 5.83 40.47 -6.68
CA ARG A 524 5.85 40.21 -8.13
C ARG A 524 7.10 39.38 -8.44
N ALA A 525 6.92 38.18 -8.99
CA ALA A 525 7.97 37.17 -9.00
C ALA A 525 8.19 36.51 -10.37
N GLY A 526 7.23 36.59 -11.28
CA GLY A 526 7.34 35.97 -12.59
C GLY A 526 6.13 36.21 -13.47
N MET A 527 6.00 35.39 -14.50
CA MET A 527 4.92 35.45 -15.47
C MET A 527 4.43 34.04 -15.78
N LEU A 528 3.14 33.91 -16.04
CA LEU A 528 2.51 32.69 -16.54
C LEU A 528 1.60 33.06 -17.70
N GLN A 529 1.61 32.26 -18.76
CA GLN A 529 0.72 32.40 -19.90
C GLN A 529 0.03 31.08 -20.21
N HIS A 530 -1.18 31.16 -20.76
CA HIS A 530 -1.85 30.01 -21.39
C HIS A 530 -2.50 30.40 -22.70
N TYR A 531 -2.62 29.42 -23.59
CA TYR A 531 -3.24 29.55 -24.90
C TYR A 531 -3.83 28.20 -25.31
N ARG A 532 -4.87 28.22 -26.15
CA ARG A 532 -5.37 26.98 -26.73
C ARG A 532 -4.44 26.57 -27.86
N ILE A 533 -4.01 25.31 -27.85
CA ILE A 533 -3.14 24.78 -28.91
C ILE A 533 -3.87 24.85 -30.28
N ALA A 534 -5.19 24.68 -30.27
CA ALA A 534 -6.04 24.77 -31.47
C ALA A 534 -6.04 26.14 -32.16
N ASP A 535 -5.70 27.22 -31.43
CA ASP A 535 -5.62 28.57 -32.01
C ASP A 535 -4.36 28.75 -32.88
N SER A 536 -3.45 27.77 -32.88
CA SER A 536 -2.28 27.67 -33.77
C SER A 536 -2.30 26.35 -34.56
N PRO A 537 -3.04 26.26 -35.68
CA PRO A 537 -3.28 25.00 -36.41
C PRO A 537 -2.00 24.27 -36.88
N GLU A 538 -0.96 25.01 -37.27
CA GLU A 538 0.32 24.43 -37.69
C GLU A 538 1.07 23.79 -36.51
N TYR A 539 1.01 24.42 -35.34
CA TYR A 539 1.60 23.91 -34.09
C TYR A 539 0.81 22.71 -33.54
N ALA A 540 -0.53 22.78 -33.59
CA ALA A 540 -1.41 21.67 -33.23
C ALA A 540 -1.15 20.41 -34.06
N ALA A 541 -0.98 20.57 -35.38
CA ALA A 541 -0.68 19.48 -36.29
C ALA A 541 0.67 18.80 -36.00
N ALA A 542 1.67 19.57 -35.54
CA ALA A 542 2.98 19.05 -35.18
C ALA A 542 2.97 18.24 -33.86
N LEU A 543 2.08 18.56 -32.92
CA LEU A 543 2.03 17.94 -31.60
C LEU A 543 1.12 16.71 -31.50
N ALA A 544 0.21 16.48 -32.45
CA ALA A 544 -0.75 15.37 -32.45
C ALA A 544 -1.60 15.27 -31.15
N LEU A 545 -1.88 16.41 -30.52
CA LEU A 545 -2.76 16.52 -29.34
C LEU A 545 -4.21 16.84 -29.79
N GLY A 546 -5.21 16.46 -28.98
CA GLY A 546 -6.63 16.72 -29.29
C GLY A 546 -7.03 18.21 -29.26
N GLU A 547 -8.21 18.53 -29.79
CA GLU A 547 -8.71 19.92 -29.97
C GLU A 547 -8.89 20.73 -28.66
N ASP A 548 -8.90 20.07 -27.50
CA ASP A 548 -9.11 20.67 -26.18
C ASP A 548 -7.80 20.91 -25.38
N ALA A 549 -6.63 20.80 -26.01
CA ALA A 549 -5.36 20.98 -25.32
C ALA A 549 -4.99 22.46 -25.10
N ILE A 550 -4.44 22.75 -23.92
CA ILE A 550 -3.96 24.08 -23.51
C ILE A 550 -2.43 24.03 -23.35
N GLY A 551 -1.73 24.96 -23.99
CA GLY A 551 -0.33 25.22 -23.73
C GLY A 551 -0.17 26.17 -22.55
N VAL A 552 0.80 25.91 -21.67
CA VAL A 552 1.12 26.76 -20.53
C VAL A 552 2.62 26.98 -20.48
N ASP A 553 3.04 28.24 -20.51
CA ASP A 553 4.43 28.64 -20.30
C ASP A 553 4.53 29.53 -19.07
N LEU A 554 5.60 29.38 -18.30
CA LEU A 554 5.87 30.23 -17.15
C LEU A 554 7.37 30.43 -16.95
N PHE A 555 7.73 31.57 -16.37
CA PHE A 555 9.07 31.80 -15.82
C PHE A 555 9.00 32.49 -14.46
N ILE A 556 10.05 32.29 -13.67
CA ILE A 556 10.32 33.05 -12.45
C ILE A 556 11.37 34.10 -12.80
N GLY A 557 11.01 35.37 -12.66
CA GLY A 557 11.88 36.49 -13.00
C GLY A 557 12.89 36.83 -11.90
N GLU A 558 12.53 36.62 -10.63
CA GLU A 558 13.40 36.92 -9.50
C GLU A 558 14.41 35.79 -9.25
N ALA A 559 15.71 36.07 -9.39
CA ALA A 559 16.76 35.06 -9.32
C ALA A 559 16.84 34.35 -7.96
N ASP A 560 16.50 35.03 -6.86
CA ASP A 560 16.48 34.48 -5.50
C ASP A 560 15.31 33.51 -5.25
N LEU A 561 14.34 33.44 -6.16
CA LEU A 561 13.19 32.52 -6.08
C LEU A 561 13.35 31.28 -6.98
N VAL A 562 14.47 31.18 -7.71
CA VAL A 562 14.74 30.02 -8.57
C VAL A 562 15.35 28.88 -7.74
N GLY A 563 14.99 27.63 -8.04
CA GLY A 563 15.50 26.43 -7.33
C GLY A 563 14.73 26.04 -6.07
N HIS A 564 13.67 26.77 -5.73
CA HIS A 564 12.83 26.55 -4.54
C HIS A 564 11.52 25.78 -4.83
N GLY A 565 11.34 25.28 -6.07
CA GLY A 565 10.14 24.54 -6.46
C GLY A 565 8.90 25.40 -6.75
N HIS A 566 9.04 26.72 -6.83
CA HIS A 566 7.91 27.63 -7.10
C HIS A 566 7.27 27.43 -8.48
N GLY A 567 8.01 27.02 -9.51
CA GLY A 567 7.43 26.81 -10.86
C GLY A 567 6.32 25.75 -10.88
N PRO A 568 6.59 24.50 -10.46
CA PRO A 568 5.55 23.48 -10.32
C PRO A 568 4.45 23.83 -9.31
N ALA A 569 4.75 24.66 -8.31
CA ALA A 569 3.75 25.10 -7.33
C ALA A 569 2.80 26.16 -7.91
N MET A 570 3.34 27.13 -8.66
CA MET A 570 2.57 28.13 -9.41
C MET A 570 1.67 27.46 -10.45
N LEU A 571 2.18 26.53 -11.24
CA LEU A 571 1.36 25.80 -12.22
C LEU A 571 0.20 25.06 -11.54
N ARG A 572 0.47 24.37 -10.42
CA ARG A 572 -0.58 23.70 -9.63
C ARG A 572 -1.58 24.68 -9.03
N GLN A 573 -1.16 25.87 -8.59
CA GLN A 573 -2.09 26.90 -8.11
C GLN A 573 -2.94 27.45 -9.25
N PHE A 574 -2.33 27.79 -10.38
CA PHE A 574 -3.03 28.35 -11.54
C PHE A 574 -4.09 27.39 -12.11
N LEU A 575 -3.85 26.09 -12.05
CA LEU A 575 -4.84 25.08 -12.46
C LEU A 575 -5.93 24.83 -11.40
N ARG A 576 -5.74 25.31 -10.16
CA ARG A 576 -6.72 25.20 -9.06
C ARG A 576 -7.68 26.38 -9.02
N ASP A 577 -7.16 27.58 -9.27
CA ASP A 577 -7.91 28.85 -9.27
C ASP A 577 -8.62 29.07 -10.62
#